data_AF-A0A401QSL2-F1
#
_entry.id   AF-A0A401QSL2-F1
#
_cell.length_a   1.000
_cell.length_b   1.000
_cell.length_c   1.000
_cell.angle_alpha   90.00
_cell.angle_beta   90.00
_cell.angle_gamma   90.00
#
_symmetry.space_group_name_H-M   'P 1'
#
loop_
_entity.id
_entity.type
_entity.pdbx_description
1 polymer ?
#
loop_
_entity_poly.entity_id
_entity_poly.type
_entity_poly.pdbx_seq_one_letter_code
_entity_poly.pdbx_strand_id
1 'polypeptide(L)'
;METGAEALRAWTRRFIDYATAKLGMPEALRAVVDSGTNPYADSHEMIQAALSSLMDASAAAGTIRSDISPTDMFAALAGIALTSAKPEQREQAERLLDLALDGLESVPPRLPEN
;
A
#
# COMPACT_ATOMS: atom_id res chain seq x y z
N MET A 1 -13.76 -6.24 -16.78
CA MET A 1 -12.34 -5.86 -16.67
C MET A 1 -12.26 -5.01 -15.42
N GLU A 2 -11.50 -5.43 -14.40
CA GLU A 2 -11.24 -4.57 -13.23
C GLU A 2 -10.58 -3.27 -13.70
N THR A 3 -11.01 -2.15 -13.15
CA THR A 3 -10.34 -0.85 -13.35
C THR A 3 -9.00 -0.83 -12.61
N GLY A 4 -8.06 0.04 -13.01
CA GLY A 4 -6.77 0.19 -12.32
C GLY A 4 -6.92 0.48 -10.82
N ALA A 5 -7.91 1.30 -10.46
CA ALA A 5 -8.23 1.63 -9.07
C ALA A 5 -8.75 0.42 -8.26
N GLU A 6 -9.57 -0.44 -8.86
CA GLU A 6 -10.02 -1.69 -8.22
C GLU A 6 -8.85 -2.64 -7.99
N ALA A 7 -7.97 -2.80 -8.98
CA ALA A 7 -6.76 -3.59 -8.86
C ALA A 7 -5.81 -3.06 -7.77
N LEU A 8 -5.64 -1.73 -7.68
CA LEU A 8 -4.88 -1.07 -6.62
C LEU A 8 -5.49 -1.36 -5.24
N ARG A 9 -6.81 -1.21 -5.08
CA ARG A 9 -7.51 -1.51 -3.82
C ARG A 9 -7.37 -2.98 -3.42
N ALA A 10 -7.48 -3.90 -4.38
CA ALA A 10 -7.30 -5.32 -4.13
C ALA A 10 -5.84 -5.67 -3.78
N TRP A 11 -4.87 -4.93 -4.32
CA TRP A 11 -3.46 -5.11 -4.02
C TRP A 11 -3.09 -4.57 -2.64
N THR A 12 -3.61 -3.40 -2.22
CA THR A 12 -3.31 -2.83 -0.89
C THR A 12 -3.82 -3.72 0.25
N ARG A 13 -4.98 -4.38 0.07
CA ARG A 13 -5.47 -5.41 1.01
C ARG A 13 -4.49 -6.57 1.15
N ARG A 14 -3.96 -7.09 0.03
CA ARG A 14 -2.94 -8.15 0.04
C ARG A 14 -1.63 -7.70 0.68
N PHE A 15 -1.25 -6.43 0.50
CA PHE A 15 -0.10 -5.87 1.20
C PHE A 15 -0.29 -5.88 2.72
N ILE A 16 -1.49 -5.54 3.23
CA ILE A 16 -1.78 -5.65 4.66
C ILE A 16 -1.75 -7.09 5.13
N ASP A 17 -2.29 -8.06 4.36
CA ASP A 17 -2.18 -9.48 4.71
C ASP A 17 -0.72 -9.94 4.82
N TYR A 18 0.11 -9.54 3.85
CA TYR A 18 1.56 -9.76 3.90
C TYR A 18 2.20 -9.12 5.14
N ALA A 19 1.85 -7.88 5.45
CA ALA A 19 2.43 -7.16 6.57
C ALA A 19 2.02 -7.76 7.92
N THR A 20 0.77 -8.21 8.06
CA THR A 20 0.28 -8.99 9.22
C THR A 20 1.09 -10.27 9.40
N ALA A 21 1.31 -11.05 8.34
CA ALA A 21 2.12 -12.25 8.41
C ALA A 21 3.57 -11.92 8.83
N LYS A 22 4.18 -10.92 8.19
CA LYS A 22 5.54 -10.46 8.49
C LYS A 22 5.70 -10.05 9.97
N LEU A 23 4.74 -9.27 10.50
CA LEU A 23 4.75 -8.80 11.89
C LEU A 23 4.47 -9.91 12.91
N GLY A 24 3.89 -11.03 12.48
CA GLY A 24 3.71 -12.24 13.29
C GLY A 24 4.94 -13.15 13.33
N MET A 25 6.01 -12.85 12.60
CA MET A 25 7.24 -13.65 12.53
C MET A 25 8.52 -12.92 13.01
N PRO A 26 8.48 -12.06 14.04
CA PRO A 26 9.63 -11.21 14.36
C PRO A 26 10.87 -12.02 14.81
N GLU A 27 10.70 -13.10 15.59
CA GLU A 27 11.81 -13.94 16.05
C GLU A 27 12.44 -14.73 14.89
N ALA A 28 11.61 -15.30 14.01
CA ALA A 28 12.06 -16.08 12.86
C ALA A 28 12.82 -15.19 11.87
N LEU A 29 12.28 -14.02 11.54
CA LEU A 29 12.94 -13.05 10.66
C LEU A 29 14.24 -12.52 11.27
N ARG A 30 14.28 -12.31 12.60
CA ARG A 30 15.51 -11.92 13.28
C ARG A 30 16.58 -13.00 13.22
N ALA A 31 16.22 -14.27 13.41
CA ALA A 31 17.17 -15.38 13.28
C ALA A 31 17.82 -15.45 11.89
N VAL A 32 17.06 -15.18 10.82
CA VAL A 32 17.60 -15.11 9.45
C VAL A 32 18.58 -13.94 9.30
N VAL A 33 18.25 -12.76 9.84
CA VAL A 33 19.16 -11.61 9.84
C VAL A 33 20.45 -11.91 10.62
N ASP A 34 20.33 -12.51 11.79
CA ASP A 34 21.46 -12.88 12.65
C ASP A 34 22.36 -13.95 11.97
N SER A 35 21.81 -14.74 11.02
CA SER A 35 22.57 -15.66 10.17
C SER A 35 23.35 -14.99 9.03
N GLY A 36 23.24 -13.66 8.87
CA GLY A 36 23.91 -12.87 7.83
C GLY A 36 23.15 -12.75 6.51
N THR A 37 21.89 -13.22 6.45
CA THR A 37 21.04 -13.10 5.25
C THR A 37 20.08 -11.92 5.41
N ASN A 38 19.89 -11.11 4.36
CA ASN A 38 18.86 -10.07 4.34
C ASN A 38 17.56 -10.63 3.72
N PRO A 39 16.54 -11.00 4.52
CA PRO A 39 15.29 -11.56 3.98
C PRO A 39 14.40 -10.52 3.29
N TYR A 40 14.78 -9.24 3.27
CA TYR A 40 13.91 -8.14 2.85
C TYR A 40 14.25 -7.53 1.48
N ALA A 41 15.50 -7.63 1.02
CA ALA A 41 16.02 -6.86 -0.11
C ALA A 41 15.10 -6.93 -1.35
N ASP A 42 14.92 -8.14 -1.88
CA ASP A 42 14.12 -8.35 -3.09
C ASP A 42 12.64 -8.02 -2.85
N SER A 43 12.11 -8.35 -1.67
CA SER A 43 10.70 -8.11 -1.35
C SER A 43 10.36 -6.62 -1.32
N HIS A 44 11.24 -5.76 -0.81
CA HIS A 44 11.02 -4.32 -0.80
C HIS A 44 10.94 -3.76 -2.23
N GLU A 45 11.91 -4.11 -3.07
CA GLU A 45 11.95 -3.66 -4.47
C GLU A 45 10.74 -4.15 -5.27
N MET A 46 10.38 -5.42 -5.11
CA MET A 46 9.21 -6.00 -5.78
C MET A 46 7.90 -5.33 -5.35
N ILE A 47 7.73 -5.03 -4.06
CA ILE A 47 6.52 -4.36 -3.55
C ILE A 47 6.44 -2.92 -4.09
N GLN A 48 7.55 -2.18 -4.08
CA GLN A 48 7.59 -0.83 -4.64
C GLN A 48 7.29 -0.82 -6.16
N ALA A 49 7.89 -1.73 -6.91
CA ALA A 49 7.65 -1.84 -8.35
C ALA A 49 6.18 -2.17 -8.67
N ALA A 50 5.58 -3.08 -7.90
CA ALA A 50 4.16 -3.42 -8.06
C ALA A 50 3.24 -2.22 -7.76
N LEU A 51 3.52 -1.49 -6.68
CA LEU A 51 2.75 -0.30 -6.31
C LEU A 51 2.88 0.80 -7.37
N SER A 52 4.09 1.07 -7.85
CA SER A 52 4.34 2.04 -8.93
C SER A 52 3.52 1.68 -10.17
N SER A 53 3.60 0.43 -10.64
CA SER A 53 2.88 0.00 -11.83
C SER A 53 1.37 0.15 -11.71
N LEU A 54 0.79 -0.12 -10.53
CA LEU A 54 -0.64 0.02 -10.29
C LEU A 54 -1.08 1.49 -10.23
N MET A 55 -0.28 2.34 -9.58
CA MET A 55 -0.53 3.78 -9.51
C MET A 55 -0.39 4.44 -10.88
N ASP A 56 0.66 4.11 -11.64
CA ASP A 56 0.89 4.64 -13.00
C ASP A 56 -0.28 4.30 -13.94
N ALA A 57 -0.74 3.04 -13.92
CA ALA A 57 -1.89 2.60 -14.72
C ALA A 57 -3.19 3.32 -14.31
N SER A 58 -3.40 3.52 -13.01
CA SER A 58 -4.59 4.20 -12.47
C SER A 58 -4.59 5.69 -12.77
N ALA A 59 -3.43 6.34 -12.68
CA ALA A 59 -3.26 7.76 -13.01
C ALA A 59 -3.43 8.00 -14.51
N ALA A 60 -2.86 7.12 -15.36
CA ALA A 60 -3.05 7.17 -16.81
C ALA A 60 -4.52 6.99 -17.23
N ALA A 61 -5.29 6.20 -16.47
CA ALA A 61 -6.72 6.04 -16.65
C ALA A 61 -7.56 7.20 -16.07
N GLY A 62 -6.93 8.15 -15.37
CA GLY A 62 -7.60 9.28 -14.73
C GLY A 62 -8.46 8.90 -13.52
N THR A 63 -8.29 7.69 -12.96
CA THR A 63 -9.09 7.22 -11.82
C THR A 63 -8.50 7.67 -10.48
N ILE A 64 -7.23 8.04 -10.46
CA ILE A 64 -6.55 8.62 -9.29
C ILE A 64 -5.81 9.91 -9.67
N ARG A 65 -5.51 10.75 -8.69
CA ARG A 65 -4.58 11.88 -8.80
C ARG A 65 -3.15 11.43 -9.11
N SER A 66 -2.38 12.26 -9.81
CA SER A 66 -1.01 11.94 -10.25
C SER A 66 0.10 12.65 -9.47
N ASP A 67 -0.24 13.43 -8.46
CA ASP A 67 0.70 14.23 -7.65
C ASP A 67 1.12 13.56 -6.34
N ILE A 68 0.73 12.30 -6.12
CA ILE A 68 1.20 11.46 -5.00
C ILE A 68 2.18 10.43 -5.52
N SER A 69 3.36 10.34 -4.90
CA SER A 69 4.38 9.37 -5.31
C SER A 69 4.07 7.97 -4.80
N PRO A 70 4.49 6.90 -5.50
CA PRO A 70 4.42 5.53 -4.99
C PRO A 70 5.18 5.31 -3.68
N THR A 71 6.25 6.08 -3.45
CA THR A 71 7.01 6.03 -2.19
C THR A 71 6.20 6.57 -1.01
N ASP A 72 5.48 7.67 -1.19
CA ASP A 72 4.60 8.21 -0.15
C ASP A 72 3.44 7.27 0.15
N MET A 73 2.85 6.67 -0.90
CA MET A 73 1.80 5.68 -0.73
C MET A 73 2.31 4.42 -0.01
N PHE A 74 3.51 3.95 -0.33
CA PHE A 74 4.15 2.85 0.40
C PHE A 74 4.34 3.19 1.89
N ALA A 75 4.79 4.42 2.20
CA ALA A 75 4.95 4.86 3.58
C ALA A 75 3.61 4.90 4.34
N ALA A 76 2.53 5.36 3.69
CA ALA A 76 1.19 5.33 4.27
C ALA A 76 0.75 3.89 4.59
N LEU A 77 0.91 2.95 3.65
CA LEU A 77 0.60 1.55 3.85
C LEU A 77 1.44 0.90 4.96
N ALA A 78 2.73 1.22 5.03
CA ALA A 78 3.61 0.77 6.09
C ALA A 78 3.17 1.29 7.47
N GLY A 79 2.74 2.56 7.55
CA GLY A 79 2.17 3.14 8.77
C GLY A 79 0.92 2.39 9.23
N ILE A 80 -0.02 2.11 8.32
CA ILE A 80 -1.24 1.35 8.61
C ILE A 80 -0.90 -0.04 9.13
N ALA A 81 0.05 -0.73 8.50
CA ALA A 81 0.49 -2.03 8.97
C ALA A 81 1.08 -1.96 10.38
N LEU A 82 1.95 -0.98 10.66
CA LEU A 82 2.58 -0.84 11.98
C LEU A 82 1.55 -0.55 13.09
N THR A 83 0.46 0.17 12.79
CA THR A 83 -0.55 0.53 13.80
C THR A 83 -1.68 -0.49 13.94
N SER A 84 -1.95 -1.27 12.88
CA SER A 84 -3.23 -1.97 12.74
C SER A 84 -3.13 -3.38 12.14
N ALA A 85 -1.93 -3.97 12.03
CA ALA A 85 -1.77 -5.31 11.44
C ALA A 85 -2.19 -6.49 12.35
N LYS A 86 -2.55 -6.25 13.62
CA LYS A 86 -3.03 -7.33 14.49
C LYS A 86 -4.41 -7.82 14.06
N PRO A 87 -4.75 -9.12 14.23
CA PRO A 87 -6.05 -9.66 13.82
C PRO A 87 -7.24 -8.88 14.39
N GLU A 88 -7.18 -8.47 15.66
CA GLU A 88 -8.23 -7.69 16.33
C GLU A 88 -8.37 -6.26 15.80
N GLN A 89 -7.39 -5.76 15.05
CA GLN A 89 -7.38 -4.43 14.43
C GLN A 89 -7.75 -4.47 12.95
N ARG A 90 -8.15 -5.62 12.39
CA ARG A 90 -8.39 -5.77 10.95
C ARG A 90 -9.39 -4.74 10.41
N GLU A 91 -10.49 -4.51 11.11
CA GLU A 91 -11.48 -3.52 10.68
C GLU A 91 -10.92 -2.09 10.68
N GLN A 92 -10.01 -1.76 11.61
CA GLN A 92 -9.33 -0.47 11.61
C GLN A 92 -8.39 -0.36 10.41
N ALA A 93 -7.65 -1.41 10.08
CA ALA A 93 -6.77 -1.43 8.91
C ALA A 93 -7.57 -1.22 7.61
N GLU A 94 -8.73 -1.89 7.44
CA GLU A 94 -9.60 -1.67 6.28
C GLU A 94 -10.08 -0.22 6.19
N ARG A 95 -10.55 0.38 7.30
CA ARG A 95 -10.99 1.79 7.29
C ARG A 95 -9.85 2.77 6.96
N LEU A 96 -8.64 2.51 7.45
CA LEU A 96 -7.47 3.34 7.15
C LEU A 96 -7.01 3.17 5.70
N LEU A 97 -7.09 1.96 5.15
CA LEU A 97 -6.85 1.71 3.73
C LEU A 97 -7.85 2.44 2.86
N ASP A 98 -9.14 2.34 3.19
CA ASP A 98 -10.20 3.04 2.47
C ASP A 98 -9.94 4.57 2.51
N LEU A 99 -9.65 5.13 3.68
CA LEU A 99 -9.29 6.55 3.82
C LEU A 99 -8.08 6.96 2.96
N ALA A 100 -7.03 6.13 2.91
CA ALA A 100 -5.85 6.40 2.11
C ALA A 100 -6.16 6.35 0.60
N LEU A 101 -6.97 5.39 0.16
CA LEU A 101 -7.39 5.23 -1.23
C LEU A 101 -8.35 6.33 -1.67
N ASP A 102 -9.28 6.75 -0.81
CA ASP A 102 -10.20 7.86 -1.08
C ASP A 102 -9.41 9.17 -1.27
N GLY A 103 -8.29 9.34 -0.54
CA GLY A 103 -7.36 10.46 -0.74
C GLY A 103 -6.62 10.46 -2.08
N LEU A 104 -6.62 9.33 -2.79
CA LEU A 104 -6.07 9.20 -4.15
C LEU A 104 -7.11 9.44 -5.23
N GLU A 105 -8.41 9.40 -4.93
CA GLU A 105 -9.45 9.60 -5.94
C GLU A 105 -9.26 10.95 -6.66
N SER A 106 -9.48 10.95 -7.97
CA SER A 106 -9.32 12.16 -8.77
C SER A 106 -10.26 13.26 -8.26
N VAL A 107 -9.72 14.37 -7.76
CA VAL A 107 -10.54 15.54 -7.45
C VAL A 107 -10.93 16.17 -8.79
N PRO A 108 -12.24 16.36 -9.08
CA PRO A 108 -12.64 17.07 -10.29
C PRO A 108 -12.02 18.47 -10.30
N PRO A 109 -11.58 18.96 -11.47
CA PRO A 109 -10.90 20.26 -11.55
C PRO A 109 -11.81 21.33 -10.95
N ARG A 110 -11.27 22.09 -9.98
CA ARG A 110 -11.97 23.22 -9.37
C ARG A 110 -12.25 24.23 -10.48
N LEU A 111 -13.52 24.44 -10.83
CA LEU A 111 -13.90 25.46 -11.81
C LEU A 111 -13.37 26.82 -11.34
N PRO A 112 -12.86 27.68 -12.25
CA PRO A 112 -12.42 29.01 -11.87
C PRO A 112 -13.59 29.78 -11.25
N GLU A 113 -13.34 30.38 -10.08
CA GLU A 113 -14.27 31.34 -9.47
C GLU A 113 -14.36 32.55 -10.42
N ASN A 114 -15.60 32.87 -10.81
CA ASN A 114 -15.94 33.90 -11.79
C ASN A 114 -16.02 35.28 -11.14
#